data_AF-A0A3C0KXN1-F1
#
_entry.id   AF-A0A3C0KXN1-F1
#
_cell.length_a   1.000
_cell.length_b   1.000
_cell.length_c   1.000
_cell.angle_alpha   90.00
_cell.angle_beta   90.00
_cell.angle_gamma   90.00
#
_symmetry.space_group_name_H-M   'P 1'
#
loop_
_entity.id
_entity.type
_entity.pdbx_description
1 polymer ?
#
loop_
_entity_poly.entity_id
_entity_poly.type
_entity_poly.pdbx_seq_one_letter_code
_entity_poly.pdbx_strand_id
1 'polypeptide(L)' 'MNTFEKLAYDEGYRSIAGVDEAGRGPLAGPVVAAAVIFPPEYQNSEINGIKKLTARKRDELYKVISDNAI' A
#
# COMPACT_ATOMS: atom_id res chain seq x y z
N MET A 1 -10.22 -8.05 -4.26
CA MET A 1 -8.96 -8.18 -5.03
C MET A 1 -9.02 -7.23 -6.19
N ASN A 2 -7.99 -6.41 -6.39
CA ASN A 2 -8.00 -5.37 -7.41
C ASN A 2 -7.89 -5.99 -8.82
N THR A 3 -8.50 -5.40 -9.85
CA THR A 3 -8.56 -5.98 -11.20
C THR A 3 -7.16 -6.31 -11.74
N PHE A 4 -6.19 -5.45 -11.49
CA PHE A 4 -4.80 -5.61 -11.96
C PHE A 4 -4.02 -6.70 -11.21
N GLU A 5 -4.22 -6.82 -9.90
CA GLU A 5 -3.59 -7.89 -9.11
C GLU A 5 -4.06 -9.26 -9.62
N LYS A 6 -5.38 -9.39 -9.88
CA LYS A 6 -5.95 -10.63 -10.40
C LYS A 6 -5.34 -11.02 -11.74
N LEU A 7 -5.21 -10.06 -12.67
CA LEU A 7 -4.57 -10.31 -13.96
C LEU A 7 -3.13 -10.80 -13.80
N ALA A 8 -2.36 -10.20 -12.90
CA ALA A 8 -0.99 -10.65 -12.64
C ALA A 8 -0.94 -12.08 -12.05
N TYR A 9 -1.87 -12.44 -11.17
CA TYR A 9 -1.97 -13.83 -10.69
C TYR A 9 -2.36 -14.80 -11.82
N ASP A 10 -3.30 -14.41 -12.70
CA ASP A 10 -3.72 -15.22 -13.85
C ASP A 10 -2.56 -15.41 -14.86
N GLU A 11 -1.63 -14.46 -14.94
CA GLU A 11 -0.37 -14.56 -15.71
C GLU A 11 0.72 -15.41 -15.02
N GLY A 12 0.47 -15.89 -13.80
CA GLY A 12 1.37 -16.78 -13.05
C GLY A 12 2.35 -16.08 -12.11
N TYR A 13 2.26 -14.76 -11.94
CA TYR A 13 3.01 -14.04 -10.91
C TYR A 13 2.50 -14.40 -9.52
N ARG A 14 3.40 -14.53 -8.54
CA ARG A 14 3.05 -14.91 -7.16
C ARG A 14 3.30 -13.84 -6.11
N SER A 15 4.01 -12.78 -6.51
CA SER A 15 4.35 -11.66 -5.63
C SER A 15 4.05 -10.37 -6.39
N ILE A 16 2.99 -9.70 -6.00
CA ILE A 16 2.51 -8.46 -6.62
C ILE A 16 2.74 -7.34 -5.61
N ALA A 17 3.60 -6.39 -5.95
CA ALA A 17 3.87 -5.23 -5.11
C ALA A 17 3.01 -4.04 -5.55
N GLY A 18 2.30 -3.43 -4.60
CA GLY A 18 1.78 -2.08 -4.75
C GLY A 18 2.86 -1.06 -4.43
N VAL A 19 2.98 0.00 -5.24
CA VAL A 19 3.99 1.05 -5.07
C VAL A 19 3.33 2.43 -5.08
N ASP A 20 3.82 3.33 -4.23
CA ASP A 20 3.37 4.72 -4.16
C ASP A 20 4.49 5.63 -3.63
N GLU A 21 4.43 6.93 -3.95
CA GLU A 21 5.38 7.93 -3.51
C GLU A 21 4.74 9.13 -2.78
N ALA A 22 5.48 9.68 -1.83
CA ALA A 22 5.14 10.91 -1.14
C ALA A 22 6.28 11.92 -1.24
N GLY A 23 5.92 13.21 -1.27
CA GLY A 23 6.90 14.30 -1.27
C GLY A 23 7.26 14.88 -2.64
N ARG A 24 6.54 14.55 -3.72
CA ARG A 24 6.78 15.14 -5.05
C ARG A 24 6.41 16.63 -5.19
N GLY A 25 5.58 17.14 -4.27
CA GLY A 25 4.99 18.49 -4.34
C GLY A 25 5.68 19.59 -3.51
N PRO A 26 6.21 19.32 -2.30
CA PRO A 26 6.95 20.30 -1.51
C PRO A 26 8.20 20.85 -2.21
N LEU A 27 8.60 22.09 -1.85
CA LEU A 27 9.81 22.75 -2.38
C LEU A 27 11.14 22.18 -1.83
N ALA A 28 11.07 21.49 -0.70
CA ALA A 28 12.22 20.91 -0.02
C ALA A 28 11.82 19.63 0.71
N GLY A 29 12.82 18.78 0.98
CA GLY A 29 12.64 17.43 1.50
C GLY A 29 12.74 16.36 0.40
N PRO A 30 13.03 15.10 0.77
CA PRO A 30 13.15 14.03 -0.20
C PRO A 30 11.77 13.58 -0.70
N VAL A 31 11.76 12.99 -1.91
CA VAL A 31 10.69 12.10 -2.33
C VAL A 31 10.97 10.73 -1.72
N VAL A 32 9.95 10.11 -1.11
CA VAL A 32 10.04 8.78 -0.53
C VAL A 32 9.03 7.89 -1.25
N ALA A 33 9.46 6.71 -1.68
CA ALA A 33 8.61 5.69 -2.26
C ALA A 33 8.64 4.43 -1.39
N ALA A 34 7.55 3.67 -1.41
CA ALA A 34 7.44 2.38 -0.74
C ALA A 34 6.86 1.34 -1.69
N ALA A 35 7.22 0.08 -1.48
CA ALA A 35 6.64 -1.08 -2.12
C ALA A 35 6.09 -2.00 -1.02
N VAL A 36 4.89 -2.55 -1.22
CA VAL A 36 4.22 -3.43 -0.27
C VAL A 36 3.64 -4.62 -1.01
N ILE A 37 3.96 -5.84 -0.57
CA ILE A 37 3.36 -7.08 -1.06
C ILE A 37 2.47 -7.64 0.03
N PHE A 38 1.16 -7.57 -0.17
CA PHE A 38 0.21 -8.25 0.70
C PHE A 38 0.05 -9.73 0.31
N PRO A 39 -0.32 -10.60 1.27
CA PRO A 39 -0.71 -11.96 0.95
C PRO A 39 -1.94 -11.98 0.01
N PRO A 40 -2.14 -13.05 -0.77
CA PRO A 40 -3.30 -13.18 -1.63
C PRO A 40 -4.60 -12.96 -0.86
N GLU A 41 -5.55 -12.28 -1.51
CA GLU A 41 -6.88 -11.97 -0.94
C GLU A 41 -6.88 -11.10 0.32
N TYR A 42 -5.75 -10.47 0.70
CA TYR A 42 -5.71 -9.53 1.82
C TYR A 42 -6.73 -8.40 1.62
N GLN A 43 -7.53 -8.13 2.66
CA GLN A 43 -8.48 -7.03 2.67
C GLN A 43 -8.43 -6.29 4.00
N ASN A 44 -8.35 -4.96 3.91
CA ASN A 44 -8.48 -4.08 5.06
C ASN A 44 -9.26 -2.84 4.63
N SER A 45 -10.48 -2.68 5.15
CA SER A 45 -11.38 -1.59 4.79
C SER A 45 -10.86 -0.21 5.21
N GLU A 46 -10.01 -0.14 6.23
CA GLU A 46 -9.40 1.11 6.69
C GLU A 46 -8.29 1.61 5.75
N ILE A 47 -7.67 0.71 4.98
CA ILE A 47 -6.65 1.02 3.98
C ILE A 47 -7.29 1.43 2.64
N ASN A 48 -8.36 0.74 2.23
CA ASN A 48 -8.97 0.91 0.91
C ASN A 48 -9.89 2.14 0.79
N GLY A 49 -10.29 2.76 1.91
CA GLY A 49 -11.30 3.82 1.95
C GLY A 49 -10.78 5.15 2.47
N ILE A 50 -9.83 5.79 1.77
CA ILE A 50 -9.13 6.96 2.34
C ILE A 50 -9.71 8.29 1.84
N LYS A 51 -10.58 8.87 2.67
CA LYS A 51 -10.58 10.33 2.94
C LYS A 51 -9.32 10.65 3.77
N LYS A 52 -8.80 11.89 3.73
CA LYS A 52 -7.61 12.33 4.49
C LYS A 52 -7.55 11.71 5.91
N LEU A 53 -6.58 10.82 6.14
CA LEU A 53 -6.30 10.20 7.45
C LEU A 53 -5.70 11.22 8.42
N THR A 54 -5.98 11.05 9.71
CA THR A 54 -5.24 11.76 10.77
C THR A 54 -3.83 11.18 10.90
N ALA A 55 -2.89 11.96 11.47
CA ALA A 55 -1.53 11.48 11.71
C ALA A 55 -1.51 10.20 12.55
N ARG A 56 -2.27 10.18 13.66
CA ARG A 56 -2.39 9.00 14.54
C ARG A 56 -2.88 7.77 13.79
N LYS A 57 -3.90 7.91 12.93
CA LYS A 57 -4.45 6.77 12.18
C LYS A 57 -3.45 6.24 11.15
N ARG A 58 -2.62 7.10 10.55
CA ARG A 58 -1.53 6.66 9.67
C ARG A 58 -0.50 5.83 10.43
N ASP A 59 -0.11 6.24 11.63
CA ASP A 59 0.88 5.51 12.43
C ASP A 59 0.33 4.13 12.87
N GLU A 60 -0.95 4.07 13.25
CA GLU A 60 -1.65 2.81 13.54
C GLU A 60 -1.67 1.88 12.31
N LEU A 61 -2.06 2.40 11.14
CA LEU A 61 -2.13 1.62 9.90
C LEU A 61 -0.74 1.24 9.37
N TYR A 62 0.28 2.07 9.56
CA TYR A 62 1.66 1.74 9.21
C TYR A 62 2.09 0.45 9.92
N LYS A 63 1.83 0.36 11.23
CA LYS A 63 2.11 -0.87 11.99
C LYS A 63 1.33 -2.07 11.46
N VAL A 64 0.05 -1.90 11.16
CA VAL A 64 -0.77 -2.99 10.59
C VAL A 64 -0.19 -3.47 9.26
N ILE A 65 0.22 -2.56 8.38
CA ILE A 65 0.81 -2.90 7.08
C ILE A 65 2.14 -3.64 7.29
N SER A 66 3.05 -3.10 8.11
CA SER A 66 4.35 -3.71 8.38
C SER A 66 4.26 -5.09 9.03
N ASP A 67 3.23 -5.35 9.84
CA ASP A 67 3.02 -6.65 10.48
C ASP A 67 2.40 -7.70 9.53
N ASN A 68 1.76 -7.28 8.43
CA ASN A 68 0.97 -8.16 7.55
C ASN A 68 1.46 -8.21 6.09
N ALA A 69 2.57 -7.54 5.78
CA ALA A 69 3.13 -7.46 4.43
C ALA A 69 4.65 -7.52 4.46
N ILE A 70 5.24 -7.75 3.28
CA ILE A 70 6.68 -7.64 3.05
C ILE A 70 7.01 -6.48 2.09
#